data_AF-A0A6V7M6Y2-F1
#
_entry.id   AF-A0A6V7M6Y2-F1
#
_cell.length_a   1.000
_cell.length_b   1.000
_cell.length_c   1.000
_cell.angle_alpha   90.00
_cell.angle_beta   90.00
_cell.angle_gamma   90.00
#
_symmetry.space_group_name_H-M   'P 1'
#
loop_
_entity.id
_entity.type
_entity.pdbx_description
1 polymer ?
#
loop_
_entity_poly.entity_id
_entity_poly.type
_entity_poly.pdbx_seq_one_letter_code
_entity_poly.pdbx_strand_id
1 'polypeptide(L)' 'FVEGNAEEHEIDMLWELTKQIELHTICALADGAAWPVQGLIRHFRPVIEERIHTFKKQRAVN' A
#
# COMPACT_ATOMS: atom_id res chain seq x y z
N PHE A 1 -5.06 -3.11 0.48
CA PHE A 1 -4.59 -4.15 -0.48
C PHE A 1 -4.99 -5.59 -0.15
N VAL A 2 -5.56 -5.89 1.03
CA VAL A 2 -5.94 -7.26 1.39
C VAL A 2 -7.03 -7.81 0.47
N GLU A 3 -8.13 -7.05 0.31
CA GLU A 3 -9.27 -7.44 -0.53
C GLU A 3 -9.08 -7.11 -2.02
N GLY A 4 -8.03 -6.35 -2.38
CA GLY A 4 -7.86 -5.81 -3.74
C GLY A 4 -8.78 -4.63 -4.09
N ASN A 5 -9.64 -4.19 -3.18
CA ASN A 5 -10.50 -3.01 -3.34
C ASN A 5 -9.68 -1.70 -3.17
N ALA A 6 -8.91 -1.34 -4.19
CA ALA A 6 -8.09 -0.13 -4.24
C ALA A 6 -7.83 0.28 -5.70
N GLU A 7 -7.30 1.48 -5.89
CA GLU A 7 -6.80 2.00 -7.16
C GLU A 7 -5.26 1.99 -7.18
N GLU A 8 -4.65 1.85 -8.35
CA GLU A 8 -3.18 1.75 -8.45
C GLU A 8 -2.45 2.99 -7.91
N HIS A 9 -3.02 4.19 -8.14
CA HIS A 9 -2.44 5.44 -7.64
C HIS A 9 -2.47 5.52 -6.10
N GLU A 10 -3.34 4.76 -5.42
CA GLU A 10 -3.37 4.71 -3.96
C GLU A 10 -2.14 4.00 -3.39
N ILE A 11 -1.43 3.19 -4.19
CA ILE A 11 -0.14 2.59 -3.80
C ILE A 11 0.91 3.69 -3.59
N ASP A 12 0.99 4.62 -4.54
CA ASP A 12 1.95 5.73 -4.50
C ASP A 12 1.54 6.76 -3.43
N MET A 13 0.23 7.01 -3.28
CA MET A 13 -0.29 7.82 -2.17
C MET A 13 0.08 7.22 -0.80
N LEU A 14 -0.08 5.91 -0.62
CA LEU A 14 0.30 5.25 0.63
C LEU A 14 1.82 5.31 0.86
N TRP A 15 2.63 5.20 -0.19
CA TRP A 15 4.07 5.40 -0.10
C TRP A 15 4.41 6.80 0.42
N GLU A 16 3.82 7.85 -0.16
CA GLU A 16 4.02 9.23 0.29
C GLU A 16 3.59 9.43 1.75
N LEU A 17 2.44 8.89 2.15
CA LEU A 17 1.98 8.94 3.54
C LEU A 17 2.97 8.28 4.50
N THR A 18 3.56 7.14 4.14
CA THR A 18 4.58 6.51 4.99
C THR A 18 5.82 7.38 5.17
N LYS A 19 6.17 8.21 4.17
CA LYS A 19 7.29 9.17 4.26
C LYS A 19 6.96 10.40 5.09
N GLN A 20 5.70 10.80 5.11
CA GLN A 20 5.23 11.86 6.01
C GLN A 20 5.15 11.40 7.47
N ILE A 21 5.02 10.09 7.72
CA ILE A 21 5.03 9.52 9.07
C ILE A 21 6.46 9.32 9.57
N GLU A 22 7.32 8.76 8.73
CA GLU A 22 8.72 8.45 9.04
C GLU A 22 9.45 9.71 9.52
N LEU A 23 10.04 9.66 10.72
CA LEU A 23 10.77 10.75 11.40
C LEU A 23 9.94 12.00 11.75
N HIS A 24 8.61 11.95 11.64
CA HIS A 24 7.71 13.06 11.97
C HIS A 24 6.81 12.76 13.18
N THR A 25 7.23 11.82 14.03
CA THR A 25 6.50 11.44 15.25
C THR A 25 7.43 11.41 16.46
N ILE A 26 6.84 11.38 17.66
CA ILE A 26 7.58 11.47 18.92
C ILE A 26 8.44 10.23 19.23
N CYS A 27 8.06 9.06 18.72
CA CYS A 27 8.75 7.80 19.02
C CYS A 27 8.92 6.93 17.77
N ALA A 28 9.91 6.05 17.80
CA ALA A 28 10.26 5.17 16.68
C ALA A 28 9.22 4.09 16.36
N LEU A 29 8.10 4.03 17.09
CA LEU A 29 7.01 3.11 16.78
C LEU A 29 6.39 3.42 15.42
N ALA A 30 6.23 4.71 15.08
CA ALA A 30 5.64 5.07 13.81
C ALA A 30 6.57 4.74 12.63
N ASP A 31 7.89 4.90 12.81
CA ASP A 31 8.89 4.47 11.84
C ASP A 31 8.82 2.95 11.64
N GLY A 32 8.78 2.20 12.76
CA GLY A 32 8.61 0.76 12.75
C GLY A 32 7.29 0.28 12.13
N ALA A 33 6.23 1.12 12.11
CA ALA A 33 4.97 0.85 11.43
C ALA A 33 5.02 1.22 9.94
N ALA A 34 5.75 2.28 9.57
CA ALA A 34 5.90 2.76 8.20
C ALA A 34 6.79 1.82 7.37
N TRP A 35 7.91 1.34 7.92
CA TRP A 35 8.87 0.52 7.18
C TRP A 35 8.33 -0.80 6.62
N PRO A 36 7.50 -1.58 7.34
CA PRO A 36 6.87 -2.77 6.77
C PRO A 36 6.00 -2.46 5.55
N VAL A 37 5.26 -1.35 5.56
CA VAL A 37 4.44 -0.91 4.43
C VAL A 37 5.33 -0.48 3.27
N GLN A 38 6.39 0.29 3.52
CA GLN A 38 7.38 0.66 2.51
C GLN A 38 8.06 -0.57 1.89
N GLY A 39 8.46 -1.54 2.70
CA GLY A 39 9.05 -2.80 2.23
C GLY A 39 8.08 -3.62 1.39
N LEU A 40 6.83 -3.72 1.83
CA LEU A 40 5.76 -4.38 1.08
C LEU A 40 5.57 -3.73 -0.29
N ILE A 41 5.44 -2.40 -0.35
CA ILE A 41 5.29 -1.67 -1.62
C ILE A 41 6.54 -1.89 -2.49
N ARG A 42 7.75 -1.73 -1.95
CA ARG A 42 8.99 -1.83 -2.72
C ARG A 42 9.20 -3.20 -3.37
N HIS A 43 8.86 -4.27 -2.66
CA HIS A 43 9.18 -5.63 -3.09
C HIS A 43 7.99 -6.38 -3.70
N PHE A 44 6.76 -6.00 -3.35
CA PHE A 44 5.55 -6.71 -3.73
C PHE A 44 4.53 -5.83 -4.48
N ARG A 45 4.92 -4.66 -5.01
CA ARG A 45 4.05 -3.84 -5.88
C ARG A 45 3.36 -4.66 -6.98
N PRO A 46 4.04 -5.56 -7.73
CA PRO A 46 3.37 -6.35 -8.76
C PRO A 46 2.24 -7.23 -8.20
N VAL A 47 2.41 -7.78 -7.00
CA VAL A 47 1.40 -8.62 -6.33
C VAL A 47 0.22 -7.77 -5.86
N ILE A 48 0.47 -6.54 -5.40
CA ILE A 48 -0.60 -5.60 -5.02
C ILE A 48 -1.43 -5.21 -6.24
N GLU A 49 -0.77 -4.84 -7.35
CA GLU A 49 -1.41 -4.50 -8.63
C GLU A 49 -2.25 -5.67 -9.16
N GLU A 50 -1.71 -6.89 -9.13
CA GLU A 50 -2.43 -8.11 -9.54
C GLU A 50 -3.72 -8.32 -8.72
N ARG A 51 -3.67 -8.11 -7.39
CA ARG A 51 -4.85 -8.22 -6.52
C ARG A 51 -5.89 -7.16 -6.88
N ILE A 52 -5.47 -5.93 -7.17
CA ILE A 52 -6.35 -4.85 -7.59
C ILE A 52 -7.03 -5.19 -8.92
N HIS A 53 -6.27 -5.65 -9.91
CA HIS A 53 -6.81 -6.06 -11.21
C HIS A 53 -7.78 -7.22 -11.08
N THR A 54 -7.44 -8.22 -10.27
CA THR A 54 -8.32 -9.38 -10.02
C THR A 54 -9.63 -8.96 -9.40
N PHE A 55 -9.59 -8.10 -8.38
CA PHE A 55 -10.79 -7.56 -7.73
C PHE A 55 -11.66 -6.77 -8.73
N LYS A 56 -11.05 -5.89 -9.54
CA LYS A 56 -11.78 -5.11 -10.56
C LYS A 56 -12.42 -6.00 -11.63
N LYS A 57 -11.71 -7.03 -12.09
CA LYS A 57 -12.26 -8.03 -13.04
C LYS A 57 -13.47 -8.75 -12.45
N GLN A 58 -13.37 -9.23 -11.21
CA GLN A 58 -14.47 -9.91 -10.52
C GLN A 58 -15.69 -8.98 -10.37
N ARG A 59 -15.47 -7.71 -10.01
CA ARG A 59 -16.54 -6.73 -9.83
C ARG A 59 -17.22 -6.30 -11.13
N ALA A 60 -16.53 -6.38 -12.27
CA ALA A 60 -17.10 -6.07 -13.58
C ALA A 60 -17.94 -7.22 -14.17
N VAL A 61 -17.81 -8.43 -13.64
CA VAL A 61 -18.54 -9.64 -14.10
C VAL A 61 -19.84 -9.86 -13.32
N ASN A 62 -19.99 -9.22 -12.15
CA ASN A 62 -21.22 -9.19 -11.34
C ASN A 62 -22.09 -7.98 -11.70
#